data_AF-A0A9W5AWU6-F1
#
_entry.id   AF-A0A9W5AWU6-F1
#
_cell.length_a   1.000
_cell.length_b   1.000
_cell.length_c   1.000
_cell.angle_alpha   90.00
_cell.angle_beta   90.00
_cell.angle_gamma   90.00
#
_symmetry.space_group_name_H-M   'P 1'
#
loop_
_entity.id
_entity.type
_entity.pdbx_description
1 polymer ?
#
loop_
_entity_poly.entity_id
_entity_poly.type
_entity_poly.pdbx_seq_one_letter_code
_entity_poly.pdbx_strand_id
1 'polypeptide(L)'
;MASNREREELHKAIWSIADDLRGSVDGWDFKQYILGIMFYRYISENIANYINEGERKAGDTTFDYAKLKDSEAESERANLVKEKGFFIRPSELFCNVIKSAKSDNATFTDVEGKTKSIKDNLNEYLEMIFNNIENSAKGAESEDDFAGLFDDIDVNSNKLGATVIKRNEKLVKILDGIALAFAMAYLNSKNK
;
A
#
# COMPACT_ATOMS: atom_id res chain seq x y z
N MET A 1 -1.34 20.73 -7.19
CA MET A 1 -1.76 21.02 -5.80
C MET A 1 -3.18 20.49 -5.64
N ALA A 2 -3.42 19.58 -4.71
CA ALA A 2 -4.76 19.03 -4.48
C ALA A 2 -5.74 20.15 -4.13
N SER A 3 -6.92 20.14 -4.75
CA SER A 3 -7.99 21.12 -4.53
C SER A 3 -8.44 21.10 -3.07
N ASN A 4 -8.81 22.24 -2.47
CA ASN A 4 -9.34 22.30 -1.09
C ASN A 4 -10.49 21.31 -0.86
N ARG A 5 -11.25 20.98 -1.91
CA ARG A 5 -12.34 20.01 -1.88
C ARG A 5 -11.87 18.55 -1.86
N GLU A 6 -10.79 18.22 -2.56
CA GLU A 6 -10.15 16.89 -2.49
C GLU A 6 -9.57 16.64 -1.09
N ARG A 7 -8.99 17.68 -0.48
CA ARG A 7 -8.56 17.66 0.92
C ARG A 7 -9.75 17.45 1.87
N GLU A 8 -10.86 18.18 1.72
CA GLU A 8 -12.04 18.02 2.57
C GLU A 8 -12.68 16.62 2.45
N GLU A 9 -12.74 16.04 1.25
CA GLU A 9 -13.30 14.70 1.03
C GLU A 9 -12.38 13.60 1.56
N LEU A 10 -11.07 13.74 1.35
CA LEU A 10 -10.06 12.90 1.98
C LEU A 10 -10.19 12.96 3.51
N HIS A 11 -10.31 14.17 4.07
CA HIS A 11 -10.48 14.36 5.52
C HIS A 11 -11.78 13.75 6.03
N LYS A 12 -12.90 13.85 5.30
CA LYS A 12 -14.19 13.23 5.67
C LYS A 12 -14.13 11.70 5.64
N ALA A 13 -13.52 11.13 4.61
CA ALA A 13 -13.36 9.68 4.52
C ALA A 13 -12.44 9.17 5.64
N ILE A 14 -11.28 9.82 5.84
CA ILE A 14 -10.39 9.54 6.98
C ILE A 14 -11.14 9.64 8.30
N TRP A 15 -11.99 10.66 8.50
CA TRP A 15 -12.81 10.81 9.70
C TRP A 15 -13.86 9.71 9.86
N SER A 16 -14.53 9.29 8.79
CA SER A 16 -15.49 8.18 8.83
C SER A 16 -14.83 6.87 9.23
N ILE A 17 -13.63 6.62 8.69
CA ILE A 17 -12.81 5.44 9.04
C ILE A 17 -12.34 5.57 10.49
N ALA A 18 -11.94 6.77 10.92
CA ALA A 18 -11.56 7.05 12.30
C ALA A 18 -12.70 6.77 13.28
N ASP A 19 -13.93 7.20 12.99
CA ASP A 19 -15.09 6.99 13.85
C ASP A 19 -15.45 5.49 13.98
N ASP A 20 -15.35 4.72 12.88
CA ASP A 20 -15.57 3.26 12.90
C ASP A 20 -14.48 2.49 13.66
N LEU A 21 -13.30 3.10 13.86
CA LEU A 21 -12.11 2.45 14.43
C LEU A 21 -11.76 2.94 15.85
N ARG A 22 -12.22 4.14 16.24
CA ARG A 22 -11.98 4.80 17.55
C ARG A 22 -12.55 4.03 18.75
N GLY A 23 -13.44 3.06 18.53
CA GLY A 23 -13.95 2.18 19.60
C GLY A 23 -12.98 1.10 20.07
N SER A 24 -11.86 0.85 19.36
CA SER A 24 -10.96 -0.29 19.67
C SER A 24 -9.46 0.02 19.63
N VAL A 25 -9.05 1.16 19.06
CA VAL A 25 -7.64 1.58 18.93
C VAL A 25 -7.51 2.98 19.53
N ASP A 26 -6.44 3.24 20.29
CA ASP A 26 -6.15 4.59 20.77
C ASP A 26 -5.96 5.55 19.58
N GLY A 27 -6.46 6.79 19.72
CA GLY A 27 -6.53 7.74 18.61
C GLY A 27 -5.17 8.13 18.03
N TRP A 28 -4.11 8.04 18.86
CA TRP A 28 -2.74 8.31 18.43
C TRP A 28 -2.17 7.18 17.56
N ASP A 29 -2.33 5.92 17.96
CA ASP A 29 -1.88 4.77 17.18
C ASP A 29 -2.60 4.70 15.83
N PHE A 30 -3.90 4.98 15.83
CA PHE A 30 -4.70 5.02 14.61
C PHE A 30 -4.15 6.01 13.58
N LYS A 31 -3.67 7.18 14.03
CA LYS A 31 -3.07 8.19 13.14
C LYS A 31 -1.83 7.63 12.42
N GLN A 32 -1.01 6.84 13.10
CA GLN A 32 0.20 6.26 12.50
C GLN A 32 -0.16 5.24 11.43
N TYR A 33 -1.12 4.35 11.69
CA TYR A 33 -1.62 3.42 10.65
C TYR A 33 -2.16 4.17 9.44
N ILE A 34 -2.96 5.22 9.63
CA ILE A 34 -3.50 5.98 8.49
C ILE A 34 -2.40 6.67 7.70
N LEU A 35 -1.49 7.38 8.37
CA LEU A 35 -0.42 8.10 7.69
C LEU A 35 0.50 7.14 6.92
N GLY A 36 0.88 6.05 7.57
CA GLY A 36 1.74 5.03 6.99
C GLY A 36 1.12 4.32 5.79
N ILE A 37 -0.15 3.92 5.89
CA ILE A 37 -0.86 3.27 4.77
C ILE A 37 -1.16 4.27 3.64
N MET A 38 -1.43 5.54 3.95
CA MET A 38 -1.54 6.59 2.94
C MET A 38 -0.21 6.81 2.21
N PHE A 39 0.90 6.78 2.92
CA PHE A 39 2.23 6.88 2.31
C PHE A 39 2.52 5.68 1.42
N TYR A 40 2.27 4.45 1.90
CA TYR A 40 2.38 3.23 1.11
C TYR A 40 1.55 3.30 -0.18
N ARG A 41 0.31 3.77 -0.10
CA ARG A 41 -0.52 4.03 -1.28
C ARG A 41 0.15 5.02 -2.23
N TYR A 42 0.63 6.14 -1.71
CA TYR A 42 1.25 7.20 -2.51
C TYR A 42 2.46 6.67 -3.30
N ILE A 43 3.39 5.98 -2.64
CA ILE A 43 4.58 5.43 -3.32
C ILE A 43 4.21 4.33 -4.31
N SER A 44 3.18 3.52 -4.00
CA SER A 44 2.66 2.49 -4.91
C SER A 44 2.04 3.07 -6.17
N GLU A 45 1.22 4.11 -6.06
CA GLU A 45 0.66 4.81 -7.22
C GLU A 45 1.76 5.56 -7.99
N ASN A 46 2.72 6.17 -7.30
CA ASN A 46 3.82 6.91 -7.91
C ASN A 46 4.68 6.02 -8.82
N ILE A 47 5.14 4.87 -8.32
CA ILE A 47 5.99 3.96 -9.09
C ILE A 47 5.22 3.35 -10.27
N ALA A 48 3.97 2.91 -10.06
CA ALA A 48 3.15 2.34 -11.12
C ALA A 48 2.85 3.37 -12.22
N ASN A 49 2.51 4.61 -11.86
CA ASN A 49 2.26 5.67 -12.83
C ASN A 49 3.52 6.04 -13.61
N TYR A 50 4.67 6.11 -12.94
CA TYR A 50 5.94 6.40 -13.61
C TYR A 50 6.27 5.36 -14.68
N ILE A 51 6.21 4.07 -14.34
CA ILE A 51 6.51 2.98 -15.27
C ILE A 51 5.49 2.99 -16.41
N ASN A 52 4.19 3.10 -16.08
CA ASN A 52 3.13 3.16 -17.07
C ASN A 52 3.31 4.32 -18.06
N GLU A 53 3.67 5.51 -17.58
CA GLU A 53 3.94 6.65 -18.45
C GLU A 53 5.18 6.45 -19.32
N GLY A 54 6.23 5.83 -18.78
CA GLY A 54 7.44 5.49 -19.52
C GLY A 54 7.15 4.54 -20.69
N GLU A 55 6.53 3.39 -20.41
CA GLU A 55 6.19 2.37 -21.40
C GLU A 55 5.21 2.88 -22.47
N ARG A 56 4.20 3.67 -22.05
CA ARG A 56 3.25 4.27 -22.99
C ARG A 56 3.90 5.30 -23.91
N LYS A 57 4.91 6.04 -23.43
CA LYS A 57 5.72 6.95 -24.26
C LYS A 57 6.67 6.18 -25.19
N ALA A 58 7.12 4.99 -24.78
CA ALA A 58 7.95 4.11 -25.60
C ALA A 58 7.16 3.34 -26.69
N GLY A 59 5.84 3.26 -26.56
CA GLY A 59 4.95 2.78 -27.63
C GLY A 59 3.89 1.77 -27.17
N ASP A 60 4.02 1.19 -25.98
CA ASP A 60 2.98 0.31 -25.43
C ASP A 60 1.91 1.13 -24.71
N THR A 61 0.97 1.67 -25.50
CA THR A 61 -0.14 2.50 -25.00
C THR A 61 -1.06 1.79 -24.00
N THR A 62 -1.02 0.46 -23.93
CA THR A 62 -1.88 -0.37 -23.07
C THR A 62 -1.17 -0.91 -21.84
N PHE A 63 0.13 -0.63 -21.69
CA PHE A 63 0.93 -1.12 -20.57
C PHE A 63 0.31 -0.73 -19.22
N ASP A 64 0.32 -1.69 -18.31
CA ASP A 64 -0.19 -1.57 -16.96
C ASP A 64 0.67 -2.40 -16.00
N TYR A 65 1.59 -1.72 -15.31
CA TYR A 65 2.53 -2.30 -14.35
C TYR A 65 1.82 -3.15 -13.30
N ALA A 66 0.62 -2.77 -12.89
CA ALA A 66 -0.16 -3.52 -11.90
C ALA A 66 -0.66 -4.89 -12.40
N LYS A 67 -0.54 -5.19 -13.70
CA LYS A 67 -0.89 -6.48 -14.30
C LYS A 67 0.33 -7.33 -14.66
N LEU A 68 1.53 -6.78 -14.53
CA LEU A 68 2.77 -7.49 -14.81
C LEU A 68 3.01 -8.57 -13.75
N LYS A 69 3.72 -9.65 -14.09
CA LYS A 69 4.16 -10.62 -13.09
C LYS A 69 5.32 -10.06 -12.29
N ASP A 70 5.37 -10.40 -11.01
CA ASP A 70 6.48 -10.02 -10.13
C ASP A 70 7.84 -10.42 -10.69
N SER A 71 7.95 -11.62 -11.28
CA SER A 71 9.19 -12.10 -11.89
C SER A 71 9.67 -11.25 -13.07
N GLU A 72 8.75 -10.65 -13.82
CA GLU A 72 9.06 -9.77 -14.94
C GLU A 72 9.45 -8.38 -14.42
N ALA A 73 8.77 -7.87 -13.40
CA ALA A 73 9.13 -6.60 -12.76
C ALA A 73 10.50 -6.64 -12.07
N GLU A 74 10.87 -7.81 -11.52
CA GLU A 74 12.12 -8.00 -10.77
C GLU A 74 13.36 -7.76 -11.63
N SER A 75 13.29 -7.97 -12.96
CA SER A 75 14.42 -7.67 -13.86
C SER A 75 14.76 -6.17 -13.91
N GLU A 76 13.79 -5.31 -13.64
CA GLU A 76 13.95 -3.85 -13.64
C GLU A 76 14.25 -3.27 -12.25
N ARG A 77 14.35 -4.10 -11.20
CA ARG A 77 14.57 -3.63 -9.82
C ARG A 77 15.76 -2.66 -9.74
N ALA A 78 16.92 -3.02 -10.28
CA ALA A 78 18.13 -2.21 -10.16
C ALA A 78 17.98 -0.84 -10.84
N ASN A 79 17.31 -0.80 -11.99
CA ASN A 79 17.04 0.44 -12.73
C ASN A 79 16.05 1.32 -11.95
N LEU A 80 14.96 0.73 -11.45
CA LEU A 80 13.94 1.45 -10.70
C LEU A 80 14.46 1.98 -9.37
N VAL A 81 15.28 1.22 -8.65
CA VAL A 81 15.93 1.69 -7.42
C VAL A 81 16.86 2.85 -7.73
N LYS A 82 17.62 2.81 -8.84
CA LYS A 82 18.49 3.92 -9.24
C LYS A 82 17.71 5.19 -9.61
N GLU A 83 16.55 5.06 -10.26
CA GLU A 83 15.77 6.21 -10.75
C GLU A 83 14.77 6.77 -9.72
N LYS A 84 14.21 5.90 -8.87
CA LYS A 84 13.16 6.23 -7.91
C LYS A 84 13.57 6.09 -6.46
N GLY A 85 14.67 5.41 -6.19
CA GLY A 85 15.16 5.15 -4.84
C GLY A 85 14.53 3.94 -4.15
N PHE A 86 13.54 3.28 -4.76
CA PHE A 86 12.86 2.12 -4.20
C PHE A 86 12.23 1.26 -5.30
N PHE A 87 11.77 0.07 -4.92
CA PHE A 87 11.06 -0.85 -5.79
C PHE A 87 9.90 -1.51 -5.05
N ILE A 88 8.77 -1.67 -5.74
CA ILE A 88 7.57 -2.35 -5.24
C ILE A 88 7.12 -3.30 -6.33
N ARG A 89 6.95 -4.59 -6.01
CA ARG A 89 6.47 -5.55 -7.01
C ARG A 89 5.02 -5.27 -7.39
N PRO A 90 4.58 -5.67 -8.61
CA PRO A 90 3.18 -5.60 -9.01
C PRO A 90 2.20 -6.17 -7.97
N SER A 91 2.47 -7.36 -7.41
CA SER A 91 1.58 -7.96 -6.38
C SER A 91 1.51 -7.14 -5.09
N GLU A 92 2.59 -6.43 -4.77
CA GLU A 92 2.79 -5.61 -3.58
C GLU A 92 2.29 -4.17 -3.77
N LEU A 93 1.68 -3.83 -4.91
CA LEU A 93 1.04 -2.53 -5.12
C LEU A 93 -0.25 -2.44 -4.30
N PHE A 94 -0.53 -1.25 -3.74
CA PHE A 94 -1.69 -0.99 -2.88
C PHE A 94 -3.01 -1.46 -3.50
N CYS A 95 -3.20 -1.22 -4.81
CA CYS A 95 -4.39 -1.64 -5.53
C CYS A 95 -4.53 -3.15 -5.66
N ASN A 96 -3.42 -3.89 -5.71
CA ASN A 96 -3.40 -5.34 -5.80
C ASN A 96 -3.49 -5.99 -4.41
N VAL A 97 -2.88 -5.39 -3.38
CA VAL A 97 -3.07 -5.81 -1.99
C VAL A 97 -4.53 -5.73 -1.58
N ILE A 98 -5.25 -4.65 -1.91
CA ILE A 98 -6.70 -4.54 -1.61
C ILE A 98 -7.49 -5.66 -2.28
N LYS A 99 -7.20 -5.97 -3.55
CA LYS A 99 -7.88 -7.05 -4.28
C LYS A 99 -7.58 -8.39 -3.64
N SER A 100 -6.31 -8.66 -3.34
CA SER A 100 -5.84 -9.91 -2.75
C SER A 100 -6.35 -10.12 -1.33
N ALA A 101 -6.45 -9.07 -0.52
CA ALA A 101 -6.99 -9.11 0.84
C ALA A 101 -8.45 -9.57 0.91
N LYS A 102 -9.20 -9.47 -0.19
CA LYS A 102 -10.60 -9.90 -0.30
C LYS A 102 -10.79 -11.20 -1.09
N SER A 103 -9.71 -11.73 -1.65
CA SER A 103 -9.74 -12.94 -2.48
C SER A 103 -9.61 -14.18 -1.61
N ASP A 104 -10.45 -15.18 -1.86
CA ASP A 104 -10.36 -16.48 -1.18
C ASP A 104 -9.19 -17.35 -1.68
N ASN A 105 -8.59 -16.98 -2.83
CA ASN A 105 -7.56 -17.78 -3.50
C ASN A 105 -6.18 -17.09 -3.54
N ALA A 106 -6.09 -15.83 -3.10
CA ALA A 106 -4.84 -15.09 -3.16
C ALA A 106 -3.90 -15.56 -2.04
N THR A 107 -2.68 -15.91 -2.41
CA THR A 107 -1.66 -16.42 -1.51
C THR A 107 -0.35 -15.68 -1.68
N PHE A 108 0.48 -15.70 -0.64
CA PHE A 108 1.87 -15.25 -0.69
C PHE A 108 2.76 -16.31 -0.06
N THR A 109 4.04 -16.26 -0.40
CA THR A 109 5.07 -17.10 0.24
C THR A 109 5.83 -16.23 1.22
N ASP A 110 5.84 -16.64 2.49
CA ASP A 110 6.58 -15.92 3.53
C ASP A 110 8.10 -16.16 3.44
N VAL A 111 8.85 -15.49 4.30
CA VAL A 111 10.32 -15.59 4.38
C VAL A 111 10.82 -17.00 4.73
N GLU A 112 9.95 -17.86 5.29
CA GLU A 112 10.26 -19.26 5.59
C GLU A 112 9.93 -20.20 4.42
N GLY A 113 9.44 -19.66 3.29
CA GLY A 113 9.03 -20.44 2.13
C GLY A 113 7.65 -21.08 2.25
N LYS A 114 6.82 -20.67 3.22
CA LYS A 114 5.47 -21.21 3.41
C LYS A 114 4.44 -20.39 2.66
N THR A 115 3.58 -21.08 1.90
CA THR A 115 2.43 -20.46 1.23
C THR A 115 1.29 -20.23 2.21
N LYS A 116 0.81 -18.99 2.31
CA LYS A 116 -0.27 -18.55 3.21
C LYS A 116 -1.36 -17.81 2.45
N SER A 117 -2.60 -17.92 2.92
CA SER A 117 -3.74 -17.10 2.46
C SER A 117 -3.51 -15.64 2.82
N ILE A 118 -3.59 -14.73 1.84
CA ILE A 118 -3.44 -13.28 2.09
C ILE A 118 -4.60 -12.77 2.96
N LYS A 119 -5.83 -13.23 2.70
CA LYS A 119 -7.02 -12.84 3.46
C LYS A 119 -6.89 -13.16 4.95
N ASP A 120 -6.35 -14.33 5.28
CA ASP A 120 -6.23 -14.80 6.66
C ASP A 120 -4.96 -14.32 7.37
N ASN A 121 -3.96 -13.83 6.62
CA ASN A 121 -2.64 -13.44 7.11
C ASN A 121 -2.21 -12.07 6.56
N LEU A 122 -3.16 -11.14 6.43
CA LEU A 122 -2.91 -9.81 5.82
C LEU A 122 -1.85 -9.01 6.59
N ASN A 123 -1.86 -9.09 7.92
CA ASN A 123 -0.84 -8.52 8.79
C ASN A 123 0.58 -8.95 8.36
N GLU A 124 0.81 -10.25 8.21
CA GLU A 124 2.12 -10.79 7.82
C GLU A 124 2.48 -10.39 6.38
N TYR A 125 1.49 -10.36 5.49
CA TYR A 125 1.71 -9.94 4.11
C TYR A 125 2.10 -8.45 4.02
N LEU A 126 1.44 -7.56 4.77
CA LEU A 126 1.79 -6.14 4.84
C LEU A 126 3.17 -5.92 5.47
N GLU A 127 3.49 -6.63 6.54
CA GLU A 127 4.83 -6.60 7.16
C GLU A 127 5.91 -7.01 6.17
N MET A 128 5.68 -8.07 5.40
CA MET A 128 6.60 -8.49 4.34
C MET A 128 6.74 -7.41 3.26
N ILE A 129 5.65 -6.78 2.84
CA ILE A 129 5.68 -5.70 1.84
C ILE A 129 6.51 -4.51 2.34
N PHE A 130 6.26 -4.04 3.57
CA PHE A 130 7.01 -2.92 4.13
C PHE A 130 8.50 -3.23 4.19
N ASN A 131 8.85 -4.41 4.69
CA ASN A 131 10.24 -4.88 4.67
C ASN A 131 10.83 -4.96 3.25
N ASN A 132 10.06 -5.41 2.25
CA ASN A 132 10.53 -5.49 0.87
C ASN A 132 10.79 -4.11 0.28
N ILE A 133 9.96 -3.11 0.62
CA ILE A 133 10.11 -1.72 0.18
C ILE A 133 11.37 -1.11 0.81
N GLU A 134 11.54 -1.22 2.12
CA GLU A 134 12.73 -0.67 2.80
C GLU A 134 14.03 -1.35 2.31
N ASN A 135 14.02 -2.68 2.21
CA ASN A 135 15.18 -3.42 1.71
C ASN A 135 15.47 -3.17 0.22
N SER A 136 14.50 -2.68 -0.55
CA SER A 136 14.75 -2.34 -1.96
C SER A 136 15.70 -1.17 -2.13
N ALA A 137 15.73 -0.25 -1.17
CA ALA A 137 16.60 0.93 -1.17
C ALA A 137 17.99 0.65 -0.55
N LYS A 138 18.17 -0.52 0.07
CA LYS A 138 19.40 -0.85 0.79
C LYS A 138 20.62 -0.88 -0.13
N GLY A 139 21.65 -0.13 0.24
CA GLY A 139 22.87 0.07 -0.54
C GLY A 139 22.73 1.09 -1.69
N ALA A 140 21.57 1.73 -1.86
CA ALA A 140 21.36 2.81 -2.81
C ALA A 140 21.50 4.19 -2.12
N GLU A 141 21.59 5.26 -2.91
CA GLU A 141 21.67 6.63 -2.40
C GLU A 141 20.42 7.04 -1.59
N SER A 142 19.30 6.36 -1.80
CA SER A 142 18.02 6.55 -1.13
C SER A 142 17.82 5.71 0.13
N GLU A 143 18.81 4.93 0.58
CA GLU A 143 18.66 4.04 1.75
C GLU A 143 18.14 4.82 2.97
N ASP A 144 18.73 5.98 3.26
CA ASP A 144 18.35 6.82 4.42
C ASP A 144 16.92 7.38 4.32
N ASP A 145 16.36 7.51 3.12
CA ASP A 145 14.98 8.01 2.91
C ASP A 145 13.93 6.93 3.18
N PHE A 146 14.31 5.65 3.11
CA PHE A 146 13.41 4.50 3.24
C PHE A 146 13.69 3.64 4.49
N ALA A 147 14.86 3.76 5.12
CA ALA A 147 15.18 3.01 6.32
C ALA A 147 14.25 3.40 7.49
N GLY A 148 13.53 2.42 8.04
CA GLY A 148 12.61 2.63 9.17
C GLY A 148 11.36 3.42 8.82
N LEU A 149 11.06 3.56 7.52
CA LEU A 149 9.91 4.31 7.01
C LEU A 149 8.58 3.78 7.57
N PHE A 150 8.49 2.48 7.84
CA PHE A 150 7.28 1.82 8.33
C PHE A 150 7.40 1.33 9.79
N ASP A 151 8.46 1.71 10.53
CA ASP A 151 8.73 1.26 11.91
C ASP A 151 7.58 1.58 12.88
N ASP A 152 6.88 2.70 12.66
CA ASP A 152 5.75 3.13 13.50
C ASP A 152 4.45 2.33 13.22
N ILE A 153 4.43 1.42 12.24
CA ILE A 153 3.25 0.65 11.82
C ILE A 153 3.37 -0.80 12.28
N ASP A 154 3.02 -1.06 13.53
CA ASP A 154 2.93 -2.44 14.03
C ASP A 154 1.64 -3.13 13.57
N VAL A 155 1.67 -3.79 12.40
CA VAL A 155 0.52 -4.56 11.85
C VAL A 155 0.17 -5.81 12.68
N ASN A 156 1.02 -6.21 13.62
CA ASN A 156 0.80 -7.32 14.54
C ASN A 156 0.28 -6.87 15.92
N SER A 157 0.09 -5.56 16.13
CA SER A 157 -0.26 -4.99 17.42
C SER A 157 -1.58 -5.53 17.98
N ASN A 158 -1.59 -5.85 19.28
CA ASN A 158 -2.84 -6.16 20.01
C ASN A 158 -3.83 -4.98 20.01
N LYS A 159 -3.35 -3.77 19.69
CA LYS A 159 -4.16 -2.57 19.51
C LYS A 159 -5.09 -2.67 18.29
N LEU A 160 -4.68 -3.37 17.23
CA LEU A 160 -5.54 -3.65 16.07
C LEU A 160 -6.61 -4.70 16.38
N GLY A 161 -6.33 -5.59 17.34
CA GLY A 161 -7.23 -6.61 17.83
C GLY A 161 -6.49 -7.73 18.57
N ALA A 162 -7.17 -8.37 19.51
CA ALA A 162 -6.58 -9.44 20.34
C ALA A 162 -6.30 -10.76 19.59
N THR A 163 -6.81 -10.91 18.35
CA THR A 163 -6.62 -12.11 17.53
C THR A 163 -6.20 -11.73 16.12
N VAL A 164 -5.47 -12.61 15.43
CA VAL A 164 -5.05 -12.42 14.02
C VAL A 164 -6.25 -12.05 13.14
N ILE A 165 -7.38 -12.75 13.31
CA ILE A 165 -8.62 -12.49 12.59
C ILE A 165 -9.07 -11.04 12.79
N LYS A 166 -9.17 -10.56 14.04
CA LYS A 166 -9.60 -9.19 14.33
C LYS A 166 -8.61 -8.16 13.79
N ARG A 167 -7.30 -8.43 13.86
CA ARG A 167 -6.27 -7.56 13.27
C ARG A 167 -6.47 -7.43 11.77
N ASN A 168 -6.66 -8.56 11.07
CA ASN A 168 -6.84 -8.57 9.62
C ASN A 168 -8.15 -7.91 9.18
N GLU A 169 -9.25 -8.13 9.90
CA GLU A 169 -10.50 -7.38 9.69
C GLU A 169 -10.28 -5.86 9.81
N LYS A 170 -9.45 -5.44 10.77
CA LYS A 170 -9.12 -4.02 10.97
C LYS A 170 -8.28 -3.45 9.85
N LEU A 171 -7.24 -4.17 9.45
CA LEU A 171 -6.34 -3.78 8.36
C LEU A 171 -7.11 -3.67 7.04
N VAL A 172 -8.04 -4.59 6.75
CA VAL A 172 -8.92 -4.50 5.57
C VAL A 172 -9.75 -3.21 5.62
N LYS A 173 -10.36 -2.87 6.77
CA LYS A 173 -11.13 -1.62 6.91
C LYS A 173 -10.28 -0.37 6.69
N ILE A 174 -9.04 -0.37 7.19
CA ILE A 174 -8.09 0.74 6.99
C ILE A 174 -7.75 0.89 5.50
N LEU A 175 -7.37 -0.20 4.84
CA LEU A 175 -7.04 -0.22 3.41
C LEU A 175 -8.23 0.23 2.55
N ASP A 176 -9.42 -0.30 2.80
CA ASP A 176 -10.64 0.04 2.07
C ASP A 176 -11.05 1.49 2.27
N GLY A 177 -10.96 1.95 3.52
CA GLY A 177 -11.22 3.33 3.85
C GLY A 177 -10.32 4.28 3.07
N ILE A 178 -9.00 4.03 3.09
CA ILE A 178 -8.03 4.83 2.35
C ILE A 178 -8.30 4.73 0.84
N ALA A 179 -8.66 3.56 0.31
CA ALA A 179 -9.01 3.37 -1.09
C ALA A 179 -10.17 4.29 -1.51
N LEU A 180 -11.27 4.26 -0.75
CA LEU A 180 -12.50 5.01 -1.01
C LEU A 180 -12.30 6.53 -0.92
N ALA A 181 -11.49 7.00 0.04
CA ALA A 181 -11.25 8.42 0.27
C ALA A 181 -10.78 9.16 -1.00
N PHE A 182 -9.91 8.55 -1.79
CA PHE A 182 -9.40 9.16 -3.02
C PHE A 182 -10.24 8.83 -4.25
N ALA A 183 -10.99 7.72 -4.27
CA ALA A 183 -11.92 7.45 -5.37
C ALA A 183 -12.99 8.55 -5.46
N MET A 184 -13.48 9.03 -4.32
CA MET A 184 -14.40 10.17 -4.25
C MET A 184 -13.73 11.47 -4.73
N ALA A 185 -12.50 11.75 -4.29
CA ALA A 185 -11.73 12.91 -4.75
C ALA A 185 -11.54 12.92 -6.28
N TYR A 186 -11.23 11.76 -6.88
CA TYR A 186 -11.04 11.60 -8.32
C TYR A 186 -12.34 11.74 -9.12
N LEU A 187 -13.46 11.16 -8.67
CA LEU A 187 -14.76 11.30 -9.35
C LEU A 187 -15.25 12.75 -9.32
N ASN A 188 -14.99 13.48 -8.22
CA ASN A 188 -15.40 14.86 -8.08
C ASN A 188 -14.52 15.86 -8.85
N SER A 189 -13.29 15.49 -9.21
CA SER A 189 -12.43 16.33 -10.08
C SER A 189 -12.77 16.20 -11.57
N LYS A 190 -13.38 15.09 -12.01
CA LYS A 190 -13.84 14.83 -13.40
C LYS A 190 -15.24 15.39 -13.72
N ASN A 191 -16.05 15.68 -12.70
CA ASN A 191 -17.38 16.29 -12.85
C ASN A 191 -17.34 17.83 -12.88
N LYS A 192 -16.18 18.42 -13.16
CA LYS A 192 -15.94 19.84 -13.42
C LYS A 192 -15.31 20.01 -14.79
#